data_AF-K4LHC1-F1
#
_entry.id   AF-K4LHC1-F1
#
_cell.length_a   1.000
_cell.length_b   1.000
_cell.length_c   1.000
_cell.angle_alpha   90.00
_cell.angle_beta   90.00
_cell.angle_gamma   90.00
#
_symmetry.space_group_name_H-M   'P 1'
#
loop_
_entity.id
_entity.type
_entity.pdbx_description
1 polymer ?
#
loop_
_entity_poly.entity_id
_entity_poly.type
_entity_poly.pdbx_seq_one_letter_code
_entity_poly.pdbx_strand_id
1 'polypeptide(L)' 'MREMAAGSAPELPDVVGFLYEEGLEILQGAGYLVEAAFVHLDSGKRARILRQRLKEGRTVELIVGCEFYDDPALK' A
#
# COMPACT_ATOMS: atom_id res chain seq x y z
N MET A 1 -22.79 -16.27 29.29
CA MET A 1 -22.38 -16.30 27.88
C MET A 1 -21.01 -15.63 27.81
N ARG A 2 -19.98 -16.31 27.31
CA ARG A 2 -18.61 -15.77 27.25
C ARG A 2 -18.42 -15.26 25.83
N GLU A 3 -18.61 -13.97 25.62
CA GLU A 3 -18.24 -13.31 24.37
C GLU A 3 -16.72 -13.28 24.33
N MET A 4 -16.14 -14.14 23.50
CA MET A 4 -14.73 -14.12 23.17
C MET A 4 -14.49 -12.83 22.41
N ALA A 5 -13.97 -11.80 23.10
CA ALA A 5 -13.48 -10.61 22.46
C ALA A 5 -12.51 -11.05 21.36
N ALA A 6 -12.89 -10.77 20.11
CA ALA A 6 -12.12 -11.08 18.94
C ALA A 6 -10.69 -10.62 19.18
N GLY A 7 -9.75 -11.56 19.27
CA GLY A 7 -8.34 -11.25 19.27
C GLY A 7 -8.10 -10.46 17.99
N SER A 8 -8.01 -9.14 18.13
CA SER A 8 -7.87 -8.25 16.99
C SER A 8 -6.49 -8.57 16.42
N ALA A 9 -6.47 -9.38 15.36
CA ALA A 9 -5.31 -9.45 14.51
C ALA A 9 -4.95 -7.98 14.19
N PRO A 10 -3.67 -7.57 14.29
CA PRO A 10 -3.31 -6.22 13.91
C PRO A 10 -3.85 -5.97 12.50
N GLU A 11 -4.81 -5.05 12.41
CA GLU A 11 -5.46 -4.73 11.15
C GLU A 11 -4.40 -4.04 10.29
N LEU A 12 -4.15 -4.62 9.11
CA LEU A 12 -3.21 -4.03 8.15
C LEU A 12 -3.68 -2.60 7.82
N PRO A 13 -2.87 -1.56 8.08
CA PRO A 13 -3.24 -0.20 7.70
C PRO A 13 -3.49 -0.08 6.20
N ASP A 14 -4.54 0.65 5.82
CA ASP A 14 -4.81 0.94 4.41
C ASP A 14 -4.00 2.15 3.95
N VAL A 15 -3.06 1.92 3.03
CA VAL A 15 -2.15 2.93 2.47
C VAL A 15 -2.33 3.12 0.97
N VAL A 16 -3.40 2.59 0.37
CA VAL A 16 -3.70 2.80 -1.04
C VAL A 16 -4.01 4.28 -1.30
N GLY A 17 -3.41 4.84 -2.35
CA GLY A 17 -3.55 6.25 -2.75
C GLY A 17 -2.55 7.21 -2.10
N PHE A 18 -1.87 6.79 -1.03
CA PHE A 18 -0.77 7.55 -0.42
C PHE A 18 0.48 7.54 -1.30
N LEU A 19 1.39 8.48 -1.05
CA LEU A 19 2.74 8.39 -1.60
C LEU A 19 3.46 7.17 -1.03
N TYR A 20 4.41 6.64 -1.80
CA TYR A 20 5.20 5.48 -1.36
C TYR A 20 5.87 5.72 0.00
N GLU A 21 6.46 6.90 0.20
CA GLU A 21 7.14 7.27 1.45
C GLU A 21 6.17 7.31 2.64
N GLU A 22 5.00 7.94 2.47
CA GLU A 22 3.97 8.01 3.52
C GLU A 22 3.44 6.62 3.89
N GLY A 23 3.11 5.79 2.90
CA GLY A 23 2.62 4.44 3.15
C GLY A 23 3.68 3.53 3.78
N LEU A 24 4.95 3.74 3.43
CA LEU A 24 6.08 3.04 4.03
C LEU A 24 6.21 3.37 5.53
N GLU A 25 6.12 4.65 5.90
CA GLU A 25 6.17 5.09 7.30
C GLU A 25 5.02 4.50 8.13
N ILE A 26 3.80 4.51 7.59
CA ILE A 26 2.61 3.96 8.26
C ILE A 26 2.78 2.46 8.51
N LEU A 27 3.18 1.70 7.49
CA LEU A 27 3.31 0.24 7.60
C LEU A 27 4.48 -0.17 8.51
N GLN A 28 5.63 0.50 8.41
CA GLN A 28 6.76 0.25 9.31
C GLN A 28 6.42 0.64 10.76
N GLY A 29 5.73 1.76 10.97
CA GLY A 29 5.25 2.18 12.29
C GLY A 29 4.28 1.17 12.93
N ALA A 30 3.50 0.47 12.11
CA ALA A 30 2.65 -0.64 12.54
C ALA A 30 3.39 -1.99 12.67
N GLY A 31 4.71 -2.02 12.38
CA GLY A 31 5.55 -3.20 12.52
C GLY A 31 5.44 -4.21 11.38
N TYR A 32 5.06 -3.75 10.18
CA TYR A 32 5.06 -4.53 8.95
C TYR A 32 6.36 -4.34 8.16
N LEU A 33 6.78 -5.40 7.47
CA LEU A 33 7.84 -5.37 6.47
C LEU A 33 7.22 -5.01 5.12
N VAL A 34 7.85 -4.12 4.36
CA VAL A 34 7.31 -3.66 3.09
C VAL A 34 8.16 -4.16 1.93
N GLU A 35 7.53 -4.82 0.98
CA GLU A 35 8.11 -5.15 -0.33
C GLU A 35 7.44 -4.29 -1.41
N ALA A 36 8.20 -3.45 -2.10
CA ALA A 36 7.66 -2.55 -3.11
C ALA A 36 7.95 -3.06 -4.53
N ALA A 37 6.90 -3.20 -5.32
CA ALA A 37 6.96 -3.44 -6.76
C ALA A 37 6.57 -2.16 -7.50
N PHE A 38 7.54 -1.55 -8.19
CA PHE A 38 7.33 -0.30 -8.92
C PHE A 38 6.94 -0.60 -10.37
N VAL A 39 5.75 -0.17 -10.77
CA VAL A 39 5.26 -0.27 -12.14
C VAL A 39 5.28 1.12 -12.79
N HIS A 40 6.10 1.28 -13.82
CA HIS A 40 6.11 2.46 -14.68
C HIS A 40 6.39 3.78 -13.93
N LEU A 41 7.58 3.89 -13.35
CA LEU A 41 8.06 5.15 -12.75
C LEU A 41 8.59 6.06 -13.86
N ASP A 42 7.79 7.05 -14.23
CA ASP A 42 8.27 8.15 -15.08
C ASP A 42 9.10 9.10 -14.20
N SER A 43 10.36 9.32 -14.60
CA SER A 43 11.30 10.13 -13.81
C SER A 43 10.77 11.56 -13.67
N GLY A 44 10.29 11.91 -12.47
CA GLY A 44 9.77 13.24 -12.16
C GLY A 44 8.29 13.29 -11.74
N LYS A 45 7.55 12.17 -11.84
CA LYS A 45 6.16 12.10 -11.35
C LYS A 45 6.09 11.52 -9.93
N ARG A 46 5.17 12.06 -9.12
CA ARG A 46 4.87 11.51 -7.80
C ARG A 46 4.24 10.13 -7.96
N ALA A 47 4.88 9.12 -7.39
CA ALA A 47 4.39 7.75 -7.41
C ALA A 47 3.49 7.50 -6.19
N ARG A 48 2.34 6.89 -6.43
CA ARG A 48 1.37 6.53 -5.39
C ARG A 48 1.25 5.02 -5.29
N ILE A 49 0.83 4.56 -4.11
CA ILE A 49 0.48 3.16 -3.89
C ILE A 49 -0.85 2.89 -4.60
N LEU A 50 -0.82 2.02 -5.61
CA LEU A 50 -2.00 1.61 -6.37
C LEU A 50 -2.70 0.42 -5.73
N ARG A 51 -1.92 -0.45 -5.08
CA ARG A 51 -2.44 -1.66 -4.45
C ARG A 51 -1.56 -2.06 -3.27
N GLN A 52 -2.19 -2.58 -2.24
CA GLN A 52 -1.51 -3.28 -1.15
C GLN A 52 -2.01 -4.72 -1.02
N ARG A 53 -1.14 -5.61 -0.56
CA ARG A 53 -1.50 -7.00 -0.26
C ARG A 53 -0.69 -7.51 0.92
N LEU A 54 -1.38 -8.02 1.95
CA LEU A 54 -0.72 -8.77 3.02
C LEU A 54 -0.19 -10.10 2.45
N LYS A 55 1.11 -10.31 2.60
CA LYS A 55 1.80 -11.60 2.37
C LYS A 55 1.89 -12.37 3.69
N GLU A 56 2.64 -13.47 3.68
CA GLU A 56 2.86 -14.29 4.86
C GLU A 56 3.49 -13.50 6.01
N GLY A 57 3.01 -13.75 7.24
CA GLY A 57 3.48 -13.07 8.44
C GLY A 57 3.10 -11.60 8.49
N ARG A 58 4.10 -10.72 8.51
CA ARG A 58 3.94 -9.25 8.56
C ARG A 58 4.49 -8.55 7.32
N THR A 59 4.66 -9.27 6.22
CA THR A 59 5.14 -8.68 4.97
C THR A 59 3.96 -8.13 4.16
N VAL A 60 4.10 -6.92 3.63
CA VAL A 60 3.10 -6.25 2.81
C VAL A 60 3.73 -5.95 1.47
N GLU A 61 3.11 -6.45 0.42
CA GLU A 61 3.46 -6.10 -0.94
C GLU A 61 2.71 -4.84 -1.37
N LEU A 62 3.45 -3.83 -1.82
CA LEU A 62 2.92 -2.60 -2.38
C LEU A 62 3.20 -2.55 -3.88
N ILE A 63 2.16 -2.31 -4.67
CA ILE A 63 2.31 -1.94 -6.08
C ILE A 63 2.26 -0.42 -6.14
N VAL A 64 3.36 0.17 -6.59
CA VAL A 64 3.54 1.62 -6.68
C VAL A 64 3.60 2.01 -8.14
N GLY A 65 2.85 3.02 -8.54
CA GLY A 65 2.91 3.54 -9.91
C GLY A 65 2.64 5.03 -9.96
N CYS A 66 3.02 5.65 -11.08
CA CYS A 66 2.61 7.02 -11.35
C CYS A 66 1.13 7.05 -11.73
N GLU A 67 0.44 8.12 -11.34
CA GLU A 67 -0.93 8.39 -11.79
C GLU A 67 -0.89 8.61 -13.31
N PHE A 68 -1.09 7.54 -14.08
CA PHE A 68 -1.36 7.64 -15.51
C PHE A 68 -2.88 7.77 -15.66
N TYR A 69 -3.32 9.02 -15.76
CA TYR A 69 -4.61 9.33 -16.34
C TYR A 69 -4.49 9.05 -17.85
N ASP A 70 -4.56 7.79 -18.25
CA ASP A 70 -4.74 7.40 -19.65
C ASP A 70 -6.23 7.58 -19.95
N ASP A 71 -6.63 8.84 -20.10
CA ASP A 71 -7.98 9.19 -20.47
C ASP A 71 -8.11 9.08 -22.00
N PRO A 72 -8.90 8.12 -22.51
CA PRO A 72 -9.07 7.95 -23.94
C PRO A 72 -9.83 9.11 -24.60
N ALA A 73 -10.37 10.08 -23.85
CA ALA A 73 -10.99 11.30 -24.38
C ALA A 73 -9.97 12.40 -24.74
N LEU A 74 -8.67 12.17 -24.55
CA LEU A 74 -7.57 13.03 -25.01
C LEU A 74 -7.08 12.67 -26.43
N LYS A 75 -7.99 12.19 -27.30
CA LYS A 75 -7.72 11.92 -28.72
C LYS A 75 -8.67 12.65 -29.66
#